data_AF-A0A183C574-F1
#
_entry.id   AF-A0A183C574-F1
#
_cell.length_a   1.000
_cell.length_b   1.000
_cell.length_c   1.000
_cell.angle_alpha   90.00
_cell.angle_beta   90.00
_cell.angle_gamma   90.00
#
_symmetry.space_group_name_H-M   'P 1'
#
loop_
_entity.id
_entity.type
_entity.pdbx_description
1 polymer ?
#
loop_
_entity_poly.entity_id
_entity_poly.type
_entity_poly.pdbx_seq_one_letter_code
_entity_poly.pdbx_strand_id
1 'polypeptide(L)'
;MDPKNGFYDKKEDAVTFKVEIVVEEPNEIPGVRFEDVLRVNGKLVNVNKHPNDNFKHSYECVEDILLLANRFLLDSVVNRCVDFLVTRSKKPAIRKFRLADQFGIIGMKKKILKEMSKEDFAVSGKNYFNNLSETNKLGDEEIEELRERHKKLFGTK
;
A
#
# COMPACT_ATOMS: atom_id res chain seq x y z
N MET A 1 21.58 -24.13 -11.72
CA MET A 1 20.43 -23.25 -11.44
C MET A 1 20.94 -21.83 -11.39
N ASP A 2 20.40 -20.93 -12.20
CA ASP A 2 20.81 -19.53 -12.20
C ASP A 2 20.09 -18.80 -11.04
N PRO A 3 20.79 -18.26 -10.03
CA PRO A 3 20.18 -17.78 -8.77
C PRO A 3 19.71 -16.32 -8.81
N LYS A 4 19.63 -15.70 -9.99
CA LYS A 4 19.41 -14.26 -10.08
C LYS A 4 17.93 -13.89 -9.99
N ASN A 5 17.65 -13.04 -9.00
CA ASN A 5 16.46 -12.21 -8.79
C ASN A 5 15.32 -12.72 -7.88
N GLY A 6 15.67 -13.42 -6.79
CA GLY A 6 14.74 -13.81 -5.73
C GLY A 6 14.49 -12.79 -4.60
N PHE A 7 14.68 -11.49 -4.83
CA PHE A 7 14.43 -10.46 -3.81
C PHE A 7 13.37 -9.47 -4.29
N TYR A 8 12.26 -9.35 -3.56
CA TYR A 8 11.38 -8.19 -3.67
C TYR A 8 12.15 -6.97 -3.15
N ASP A 9 12.61 -6.14 -4.07
CA ASP A 9 13.24 -4.87 -3.72
C ASP A 9 12.17 -3.82 -3.48
N LYS A 10 12.12 -3.27 -2.25
CA LYS A 10 11.23 -2.15 -1.91
C LYS A 10 11.44 -0.94 -2.84
N LYS A 11 12.63 -0.80 -3.44
CA LYS A 11 12.95 0.29 -4.37
C LYS A 11 12.29 0.13 -5.74
N GLU A 12 12.03 -1.10 -6.20
CA GLU A 12 11.38 -1.36 -7.49
C GLU A 12 9.88 -1.00 -7.49
N ASP A 13 9.30 -0.83 -6.31
CA ASP A 13 7.88 -0.55 -6.10
C ASP A 13 7.65 0.83 -5.46
N ALA A 14 8.68 1.69 -5.54
CA ALA A 14 8.62 3.07 -5.10
C ALA A 14 7.96 3.94 -6.18
N VAL A 15 7.02 4.78 -5.77
CA VAL A 15 6.46 5.84 -6.61
C VAL A 15 7.05 7.15 -6.15
N THR A 16 7.64 7.92 -7.06
CA THR A 16 8.13 9.26 -6.75
C THR A 16 6.97 10.25 -6.79
N PHE A 17 6.61 10.80 -5.64
CA PHE A 17 5.71 11.94 -5.58
C PHE A 17 6.55 13.21 -5.44
N LYS A 18 6.22 14.25 -6.21
CA LYS A 18 6.78 15.58 -5.95
C LYS A 18 6.10 16.10 -4.68
N VAL A 19 6.84 16.06 -3.59
CA VAL A 19 6.43 16.60 -2.30
C VAL A 19 7.05 17.98 -2.19
N GLU A 20 6.22 19.01 -2.13
CA GLU A 20 6.67 20.36 -1.80
C GLU A 20 6.36 20.59 -0.32
N ILE A 21 7.38 20.93 0.47
CA ILE A 21 7.17 21.48 1.80
C ILE A 21 6.72 22.93 1.58
N VAL A 22 5.44 23.19 1.82
CA VAL A 22 4.92 24.55 1.77
C VAL A 22 5.16 25.17 3.14
N VAL A 23 6.27 25.89 3.27
CA VAL A 23 6.45 26.85 4.36
C VAL A 23 5.77 28.13 3.89
N GLU A 24 4.45 28.23 4.02
CA GLU A 24 3.83 29.55 3.98
C GLU A 24 4.12 30.20 5.33
N GLU A 25 4.92 31.27 5.33
CA GLU A 25 5.07 32.13 6.49
C GLU A 25 3.67 32.63 6.89
N PRO A 26 3.20 32.38 8.12
CA PRO A 26 1.84 32.72 8.49
C PRO A 26 1.73 34.23 8.67
N ASN A 27 0.73 34.81 8.01
CA ASN A 27 0.11 36.03 8.50
C ASN A 27 -0.55 35.70 9.86
N GLU A 28 0.20 35.95 10.94
CA GLU A 28 -0.25 36.33 12.28
C GLU A 28 -1.38 35.51 12.94
N ILE A 29 -1.29 34.17 12.97
CA ILE A 29 -2.07 33.36 13.93
C ILE A 29 -1.13 32.79 15.01
N PRO A 30 -1.11 33.36 16.23
CA PRO A 30 -0.26 32.89 17.30
C PRO A 30 -0.76 31.53 17.82
N GLY A 31 0.07 30.48 17.70
CA GLY A 31 -0.17 29.19 18.37
C GLY A 31 -0.20 27.95 17.46
N VAL A 32 -0.20 28.11 16.14
CA VAL A 32 -0.10 26.98 15.21
C VAL A 32 1.35 26.80 14.79
N ARG A 33 2.05 25.82 15.37
CA ARG A 33 3.37 25.41 14.87
C ARG A 33 3.19 24.39 13.73
N PHE A 34 3.57 24.78 12.52
CA PHE A 34 3.50 23.96 11.30
C PHE A 34 4.63 22.93 11.25
N GLU A 35 4.57 21.96 12.13
CA GLU A 35 5.44 20.80 12.08
C GLU A 35 4.78 19.78 11.13
N ASP A 36 5.31 19.73 9.90
CA ASP A 36 5.05 18.79 8.81
C ASP A 36 3.70 18.90 8.07
N VAL A 37 3.64 19.79 7.07
CA VAL A 37 2.59 19.79 6.04
C VAL A 37 3.20 19.45 4.68
N LEU A 38 2.88 18.28 4.11
CA LEU A 38 3.28 17.87 2.77
C LEU A 38 2.26 18.37 1.75
N ARG A 39 2.73 18.96 0.65
CA ARG A 39 1.89 19.25 -0.50
C ARG A 39 1.99 18.13 -1.51
N VAL A 40 0.94 17.32 -1.64
CA VAL A 40 0.83 16.23 -2.61
C VAL A 40 -0.04 16.70 -3.78
N ASN A 41 0.55 16.91 -4.95
CA ASN A 41 -0.15 17.40 -6.16
C ASN A 41 -0.99 18.68 -5.93
N GLY A 42 -0.49 19.62 -5.14
CA GLY A 42 -1.18 20.88 -4.85
C GLY A 42 -2.11 20.87 -3.63
N LYS A 43 -2.38 19.72 -3.01
CA LYS A 43 -3.18 19.61 -1.78
C LYS A 43 -2.29 19.46 -0.54
N LEU A 44 -2.58 20.22 0.52
CA LEU A 44 -1.87 20.19 1.81
C LEU A 44 -2.31 18.97 2.64
N VAL A 45 -1.34 18.28 3.25
CA VAL A 45 -1.52 17.08 4.06
C VAL A 45 -0.68 17.22 5.33
N ASN A 46 -1.27 17.14 6.51
CA ASN A 46 -0.55 17.27 7.78
C ASN A 46 0.02 15.90 8.21
N VAL A 47 1.33 15.82 8.48
CA VAL A 47 2.06 14.59 8.80
C VAL A 47 2.69 14.66 10.18
N ASN A 48 2.01 15.24 11.16
CA ASN A 48 2.61 15.29 12.48
C ASN A 48 2.73 13.87 13.10
N LYS A 49 3.96 13.37 13.20
CA LYS A 49 4.36 12.37 14.21
C LYS A 49 5.81 12.66 14.60
N HIS A 50 5.93 13.41 15.69
CA HIS A 50 7.12 13.93 16.39
C HIS A 50 8.54 13.59 15.88
N PRO A 51 9.42 14.61 15.89
CA PRO A 51 10.75 14.58 15.30
C PRO A 51 11.74 13.91 16.23
N ASN A 52 12.70 13.16 15.68
CA ASN A 52 14.10 13.24 16.07
C ASN A 52 14.97 12.46 15.07
N ASP A 53 15.99 13.16 14.60
CA ASP A 53 17.20 12.69 13.92
C ASP A 53 17.10 12.16 12.48
N ASN A 54 17.62 12.99 11.57
CA ASN A 54 18.45 12.58 10.43
C ASN A 54 17.89 11.51 9.47
N PHE A 55 16.59 11.53 9.17
CA PHE A 55 15.99 10.57 8.24
C PHE A 55 16.25 10.93 6.76
N LYS A 56 17.50 10.77 6.33
CA LYS A 56 17.84 10.59 4.93
C LYS A 56 17.39 9.18 4.53
N HIS A 57 16.18 9.07 3.98
CA HIS A 57 15.80 8.26 2.80
C HIS A 57 14.27 8.23 2.68
N SER A 58 13.72 9.21 1.96
CA SER A 58 12.34 9.21 1.46
C SER A 58 12.16 8.06 0.45
N TYR A 59 11.88 6.87 0.95
CA TYR A 59 11.07 5.89 0.24
C TYR A 59 9.77 5.76 1.02
N GLU A 60 8.90 6.77 0.94
CA GLU A 60 7.51 6.59 1.32
C GLU A 60 6.95 5.52 0.38
N CYS A 61 6.70 4.32 0.89
CA CYS A 61 6.19 3.26 0.03
C CYS A 61 4.74 3.59 -0.32
N VAL A 62 4.23 3.08 -1.44
CA VAL A 62 2.85 3.37 -1.89
C VAL A 62 1.78 3.08 -0.81
N GLU A 63 2.09 2.21 0.16
CA GLU A 63 1.21 1.90 1.30
C GLU A 63 1.16 3.04 2.32
N ASP A 64 2.28 3.71 2.61
CA ASP A 64 2.34 4.84 3.53
C ASP A 64 1.56 6.02 2.94
N ILE A 65 1.72 6.24 1.63
CA ILE A 65 1.01 7.28 0.90
C ILE A 65 -0.48 6.94 0.80
N LEU A 66 -0.84 5.67 0.57
CA LEU A 66 -2.22 5.24 0.57
C LEU A 66 -2.86 5.42 1.96
N LEU A 67 -2.14 5.09 3.03
CA LEU A 67 -2.59 5.29 4.41
C LEU A 67 -2.88 6.77 4.68
N LEU A 68 -1.94 7.65 4.37
CA LEU A 68 -2.11 9.09 4.55
C LEU A 68 -3.25 9.62 3.66
N ALA A 69 -3.26 9.28 2.38
CA ALA A 69 -4.29 9.72 1.45
C ALA A 69 -5.68 9.26 1.87
N ASN A 70 -5.83 8.01 2.31
CA ASN A 70 -7.10 7.49 2.81
C ASN A 70 -7.52 8.17 4.11
N ARG A 71 -6.58 8.40 5.04
CA ARG A 71 -6.83 9.10 6.30
C ARG A 71 -7.30 10.54 6.09
N PHE A 72 -6.75 11.23 5.09
CA PHE A 72 -7.09 12.62 4.77
C PHE A 72 -8.13 12.75 3.64
N LEU A 73 -8.77 11.65 3.21
CA LEU A 73 -9.81 11.63 2.17
C LEU A 73 -9.36 12.29 0.86
N LEU A 74 -8.10 12.06 0.48
CA LEU A 74 -7.50 12.57 -0.74
C LEU A 74 -7.76 11.60 -1.90
N ASP A 75 -9.02 11.50 -2.35
CA ASP A 75 -9.47 10.50 -3.33
C ASP A 75 -8.62 10.45 -4.60
N SER A 76 -8.17 11.60 -5.11
CA SER A 76 -7.29 11.64 -6.28
C SER A 76 -5.94 10.96 -6.04
N VAL A 77 -5.41 11.01 -4.82
CA VAL A 77 -4.16 10.35 -4.45
C VAL A 77 -4.42 8.87 -4.19
N VAL A 78 -5.51 8.54 -3.49
CA VAL A 78 -5.98 7.15 -3.30
C VAL A 78 -6.10 6.44 -4.65
N ASN A 79 -6.80 7.05 -5.62
CA ASN A 79 -7.00 6.48 -6.94
C ASN A 79 -5.68 6.23 -7.70
N ARG A 80 -4.69 7.12 -7.56
CA ARG A 80 -3.35 6.91 -8.16
C ARG A 80 -2.58 5.79 -7.48
N CYS A 81 -2.65 5.71 -6.15
CA CYS A 81 -2.05 4.61 -5.39
C CYS A 81 -2.69 3.26 -5.78
N VAL A 82 -4.02 3.22 -5.89
CA VAL A 82 -4.77 2.04 -6.33
C VAL A 82 -4.39 1.64 -7.75
N ASP A 83 -4.36 2.59 -8.69
CA ASP A 83 -3.96 2.32 -10.07
C ASP A 83 -2.55 1.75 -10.13
N PHE A 84 -1.59 2.35 -9.42
CA PHE A 84 -0.23 1.84 -9.33
C PHE A 84 -0.17 0.43 -8.72
N LEU A 85 -0.86 0.21 -7.59
CA LEU A 85 -0.91 -1.09 -6.91
C LEU A 85 -1.46 -2.18 -7.83
N VAL A 86 -2.49 -1.88 -8.61
CA VAL A 86 -3.13 -2.85 -9.49
C VAL A 86 -2.30 -3.09 -10.75
N THR A 87 -1.81 -2.04 -11.41
CA THR A 87 -1.27 -2.15 -12.77
C THR A 87 0.24 -2.30 -12.84
N ARG A 88 0.99 -1.77 -11.87
CA ARG A 88 2.46 -1.66 -11.93
C ARG A 88 3.18 -2.35 -10.78
N SER A 89 2.54 -2.44 -9.62
CA SER A 89 3.21 -2.94 -8.42
C SER A 89 3.56 -4.41 -8.51
N LYS A 90 4.77 -4.76 -8.07
CA LYS A 90 5.24 -6.15 -7.95
C LYS A 90 4.85 -6.82 -6.62
N LYS A 91 4.04 -6.15 -5.77
CA LYS A 91 3.58 -6.76 -4.52
C LYS A 91 2.80 -8.05 -4.78
N PRO A 92 2.88 -9.04 -3.87
CA PRO A 92 2.02 -10.23 -3.94
C PRO A 92 0.54 -9.85 -3.98
N ALA A 93 -0.27 -10.60 -4.72
CA ALA A 93 -1.71 -10.36 -4.82
C ALA A 93 -2.40 -10.36 -3.45
N ILE A 94 -2.00 -11.26 -2.54
CA ILE A 94 -2.54 -11.32 -1.16
C ILE A 94 -2.26 -10.03 -0.38
N ARG A 95 -1.08 -9.43 -0.54
CA ARG A 95 -0.74 -8.15 0.09
C ARG A 95 -1.62 -7.02 -0.46
N LYS A 96 -1.82 -6.99 -1.78
CA LYS A 96 -2.70 -6.00 -2.42
C LYS A 96 -4.15 -6.19 -1.97
N PHE A 97 -4.61 -7.43 -1.84
CA PHE A 97 -5.94 -7.77 -1.32
C PHE A 97 -6.11 -7.27 0.11
N ARG A 98 -5.14 -7.53 1.00
CA ARG A 98 -5.14 -7.01 2.38
C ARG A 98 -5.16 -5.48 2.43
N LEU A 99 -4.39 -4.80 1.58
CA LEU A 99 -4.40 -3.32 1.51
C LEU A 99 -5.76 -2.80 1.07
N ALA A 100 -6.36 -3.40 0.04
CA ALA A 100 -7.67 -3.01 -0.45
C ALA A 100 -8.75 -3.17 0.63
N ASP A 101 -8.68 -4.26 1.40
CA ASP A 101 -9.56 -4.49 2.54
C ASP A 101 -9.35 -3.47 3.67
N GLN A 102 -8.10 -3.32 4.14
CA GLN A 102 -7.72 -2.40 5.21
C GLN A 102 -8.19 -0.95 4.95
N PHE A 103 -8.16 -0.51 3.69
CA PHE A 103 -8.55 0.85 3.30
C PHE A 103 -9.98 0.94 2.76
N GLY A 104 -10.77 -0.13 2.79
CA GLY A 104 -12.17 -0.11 2.32
C GLY A 104 -12.33 0.09 0.81
N ILE A 105 -11.31 -0.25 0.01
CA ILE A 105 -11.27 -0.04 -1.44
C ILE A 105 -11.92 -1.25 -2.15
N ILE A 106 -13.24 -1.36 -2.01
CA ILE A 106 -14.05 -2.52 -2.45
C ILE A 106 -13.78 -2.90 -3.92
N GLY A 107 -13.70 -1.90 -4.80
CA GLY A 107 -13.45 -2.14 -6.23
C GLY A 107 -12.10 -2.83 -6.49
N MET A 108 -11.06 -2.40 -5.77
CA MET A 108 -9.73 -3.00 -5.85
C MET A 108 -9.73 -4.42 -5.27
N LYS A 109 -10.34 -4.64 -4.10
CA LYS A 109 -10.44 -5.96 -3.43
C LYS A 109 -11.07 -6.99 -4.37
N LYS A 110 -12.24 -6.66 -4.93
CA LYS A 110 -12.97 -7.53 -5.88
C LYS A 110 -12.17 -7.82 -7.15
N LYS A 111 -11.50 -6.80 -7.72
CA LYS A 111 -10.68 -6.97 -8.92
C LYS A 111 -9.52 -7.92 -8.67
N ILE A 112 -8.76 -7.70 -7.59
CA ILE A 112 -7.63 -8.56 -7.21
C ILE A 112 -8.08 -10.00 -7.00
N LEU A 113 -9.15 -10.22 -6.22
CA LEU A 113 -9.65 -11.56 -5.93
C LEU A 113 -10.07 -12.31 -7.22
N LYS A 114 -10.66 -11.60 -8.18
CA LYS A 114 -11.05 -12.16 -9.48
C LYS A 114 -9.84 -12.51 -10.36
N GLU A 115 -8.79 -11.70 -10.32
CA GLU A 115 -7.59 -11.84 -11.16
C GLU A 115 -6.55 -12.80 -10.57
N MET A 116 -6.61 -13.11 -9.28
CA MET A 116 -5.70 -14.07 -8.61
C MET A 116 -5.65 -15.42 -9.34
N SER A 117 -4.45 -15.90 -9.65
CA SER A 117 -4.23 -17.19 -10.31
C SER A 117 -3.75 -18.25 -9.31
N LYS A 118 -3.51 -19.49 -9.76
CA LYS A 118 -3.00 -20.56 -8.89
C LYS A 118 -1.64 -20.19 -8.31
N GLU A 119 -0.82 -19.49 -9.08
CA GLU A 119 0.53 -19.06 -8.74
C GLU A 119 0.55 -18.09 -7.54
N ASP A 120 -0.50 -17.27 -7.39
CA ASP A 120 -0.66 -16.37 -6.23
C ASP A 120 -0.85 -17.14 -4.91
N PHE A 121 -1.32 -18.39 -4.97
CA PHE A 121 -1.51 -19.28 -3.82
C PHE A 121 -0.40 -20.33 -3.69
N ALA A 122 0.12 -20.84 -4.81
CA ALA A 122 1.11 -21.92 -4.89
C ALA A 122 2.56 -21.42 -4.72
N VAL A 123 2.76 -20.50 -3.79
CA VAL A 123 4.07 -19.91 -3.52
C VAL A 123 4.94 -20.84 -2.67
N SER A 124 6.19 -21.02 -3.08
CA SER A 124 7.22 -21.74 -2.30
C SER A 124 8.22 -20.79 -1.66
N GLY A 125 8.98 -21.28 -0.67
CA GLY A 125 10.06 -20.53 -0.03
C GLY A 125 9.59 -19.24 0.65
N LYS A 126 10.27 -18.11 0.40
CA LYS A 126 10.00 -16.83 1.08
C LYS A 126 8.63 -16.23 0.74
N ASN A 127 8.08 -16.53 -0.44
CA ASN A 127 6.77 -16.03 -0.83
C ASN A 127 5.63 -16.73 -0.06
N TYR A 128 5.82 -17.99 0.34
CA TYR A 128 4.92 -18.68 1.28
C TYR A 128 4.83 -17.93 2.60
N PHE A 129 5.98 -17.58 3.20
CA PHE A 129 6.02 -16.82 4.45
C PHE A 129 5.44 -15.41 4.32
N ASN A 130 5.65 -14.74 3.18
CA ASN A 130 5.02 -13.45 2.91
C ASN A 130 3.49 -13.59 2.87
N ASN A 131 2.97 -14.55 2.10
CA ASN A 131 1.53 -14.81 2.01
C ASN A 131 0.94 -15.19 3.37
N LEU A 132 1.61 -16.05 4.14
CA LEU A 132 1.20 -16.41 5.50
C LEU A 132 1.18 -15.19 6.42
N SER A 133 2.20 -14.33 6.36
CA SER A 133 2.24 -13.10 7.15
C SER A 133 1.12 -12.12 6.77
N GLU A 134 0.79 -12.01 5.49
CA GLU A 134 -0.30 -11.13 5.04
C GLU A 134 -1.67 -11.70 5.41
N THR A 135 -1.87 -13.02 5.31
CA THR A 135 -3.13 -13.67 5.71
C THR A 135 -3.37 -13.64 7.22
N ASN A 136 -2.33 -13.71 8.05
CA ASN A 136 -2.46 -13.54 9.50
C ASN A 136 -2.92 -12.14 9.93
N LYS A 137 -2.95 -11.15 9.02
CA LYS A 137 -3.42 -9.79 9.27
C LYS A 137 -4.87 -9.57 8.80
N LEU A 138 -5.51 -10.60 8.25
CA LEU A 138 -6.88 -10.56 7.74
C LEU A 138 -7.87 -11.04 8.79
N GLY A 139 -9.13 -10.60 8.68
CA GLY A 139 -10.25 -11.14 9.44
C GLY A 139 -10.75 -12.46 8.86
N ASP A 140 -11.66 -13.12 9.58
CA ASP A 140 -12.23 -14.41 9.19
C ASP A 140 -12.99 -14.34 7.86
N GLU A 141 -13.68 -13.22 7.59
CA GLU A 141 -14.42 -13.00 6.34
C GLU A 141 -13.47 -12.92 5.13
N GLU A 142 -12.39 -12.15 5.24
CA GLU A 142 -11.36 -12.02 4.21
C GLU A 142 -10.64 -13.34 3.94
N ILE A 143 -10.38 -14.11 5.00
CA ILE A 143 -9.77 -15.43 4.88
C ILE A 143 -10.70 -16.38 4.13
N GLU A 144 -12.01 -16.34 4.39
CA GLU A 144 -12.97 -17.17 3.67
C GLU A 144 -13.10 -16.74 2.20
N GLU A 145 -13.04 -15.44 1.88
CA GLU A 145 -12.97 -14.96 0.49
C GLU A 145 -11.78 -15.57 -0.28
N LEU A 146 -10.58 -15.55 0.34
CA LEU A 146 -9.38 -16.14 -0.24
C LEU A 146 -9.48 -17.67 -0.36
N ARG A 147 -10.07 -18.33 0.64
CA ARG A 147 -10.30 -19.78 0.64
C ARG A 147 -11.25 -20.19 -0.47
N GLU A 148 -12.35 -19.46 -0.66
CA GLU A 148 -13.30 -19.71 -1.74
C GLU A 148 -12.66 -19.50 -3.12
N ARG A 149 -11.80 -18.46 -3.27
CA ARG A 149 -11.02 -18.30 -4.50
C ARG A 149 -10.07 -19.47 -4.72
N HIS A 150 -9.37 -19.92 -3.68
CA HIS A 150 -8.49 -21.08 -3.75
C HIS A 150 -9.25 -22.35 -4.18
N LYS A 151 -10.38 -22.69 -3.53
CA LYS A 151 -11.21 -23.84 -3.91
C LYS A 151 -11.62 -23.79 -5.38
N LYS A 152 -12.06 -22.63 -5.87
CA LYS A 152 -12.44 -22.42 -7.28
C LYS A 152 -11.29 -22.66 -8.25
N LEU A 153 -10.06 -22.28 -7.88
CA LEU A 153 -8.89 -22.45 -8.73
C LEU A 153 -8.37 -23.90 -8.74
N PHE A 154 -8.33 -24.55 -7.57
CA PHE A 154 -7.72 -25.89 -7.42
C PHE A 154 -8.72 -27.04 -7.55
N GLY A 155 -10.03 -26.76 -7.60
CA GLY A 155 -11.06 -27.77 -7.76
C GLY A 155 -11.26 -28.65 -6.52
N THR A 156 -10.80 -28.19 -5.35
CA THR A 156 -11.06 -28.88 -4.08
C THR A 156 -12.50 -28.61 -3.65
N LYS A 157 -13.36 -29.63 -3.83
CA LYS A 157 -14.71 -29.69 -3.26
C LYS A 157 -14.65 -29.73 -1.74
#